data_AF-A0A529N6F7-F1
#
_entry.id   AF-A0A529N6F7-F1
#
_cell.length_a   1.000
_cell.length_b   1.000
_cell.length_c   1.000
_cell.angle_alpha   90.00
_cell.angle_beta   90.00
_cell.angle_gamma   90.00
#
_symmetry.space_group_name_H-M   'P 1'
#
loop_
_entity.id
_entity.type
_entity.pdbx_description
1 polymer ?
#
loop_
_entity_poly.entity_id
_entity_poly.type
_entity_poly.pdbx_seq_one_letter_code
_entity_poly.pdbx_strand_id
1 'polypeptide(L)' 'YKQTPWGEQIVEYMLYMLWDLGLKVGHATRNIDECLRLSRTDITIRTLILEARFLWGEQKLYDELLQRFDREVV' A
#
# COMPACT_ATOMS: atom_id res chain seq x y z
N TYR A 1 -5.14 -8.04 9.09
CA TYR A 1 -6.37 -7.27 8.82
C TYR A 1 -7.23 -8.05 7.83
N LYS A 2 -8.56 -7.91 7.79
CA LYS A 2 -9.39 -8.62 6.78
C LYS A 2 -10.02 -7.58 5.86
N GLN A 3 -9.74 -7.67 4.55
CA GLN A 3 -10.42 -6.83 3.56
C GLN A 3 -11.93 -7.04 3.68
N THR A 4 -12.67 -5.94 3.64
CA THR A 4 -14.13 -5.98 3.60
C THR A 4 -14.58 -6.15 2.16
N PRO A 5 -15.73 -6.81 1.91
CA PRO A 5 -16.26 -6.95 0.55
C PRO A 5 -16.43 -5.60 -0.16
N TRP A 6 -16.79 -4.56 0.59
CA TRP A 6 -16.91 -3.19 0.06
C TRP A 6 -15.56 -2.62 -0.39
N GLY A 7 -14.50 -2.84 0.40
CA GLY A 7 -13.15 -2.39 0.04
C GLY A 7 -12.63 -3.09 -1.22
N GLU A 8 -12.91 -4.38 -1.39
CA GLU A 8 -12.55 -5.13 -2.60
C GLU A 8 -13.25 -4.57 -3.84
N GLN A 9 -14.55 -4.30 -3.76
CA GLN A 9 -15.31 -3.72 -4.88
C GLN A 9 -14.78 -2.35 -5.32
N ILE A 10 -14.39 -1.49 -4.38
CA ILE A 10 -13.80 -0.18 -4.70
C ILE A 10 -12.47 -0.33 -5.41
N VAL A 11 -11.62 -1.24 -4.93
CA VAL A 11 -10.31 -1.50 -5.53
C VAL A 11 -10.47 -2.03 -6.96
N GLU A 12 -11.35 -3.01 -7.18
CA GLU A 12 -11.63 -3.54 -8.51
C GLU A 12 -12.12 -2.46 -9.47
N TYR A 13 -13.09 -1.65 -9.04
CA TYR A 13 -13.61 -0.56 -9.86
C TYR A 13 -12.50 0.42 -10.29
N MET A 14 -11.65 0.84 -9.36
CA MET A 14 -10.53 1.74 -9.68
C MET A 14 -9.54 1.08 -10.65
N LEU A 15 -9.21 -0.19 -10.46
CA LEU A 15 -8.25 -0.89 -11.31
C LEU A 15 -8.76 -1.06 -12.74
N TYR A 16 -10.01 -1.47 -12.91
CA TYR A 16 -10.59 -1.62 -14.24
C TYR A 16 -10.62 -0.29 -14.99
N MET A 17 -10.99 0.82 -14.33
CA MET A 17 -10.89 2.15 -14.94
C MET A 17 -9.46 2.50 -15.38
N LEU A 18 -8.47 2.25 -14.52
CA LEU A 18 -7.06 2.53 -14.87
C LEU A 18 -6.60 1.66 -16.05
N TRP A 19 -7.00 0.40 -16.08
CA TRP A 19 -6.63 -0.53 -17.14
C TRP A 19 -7.30 -0.18 -18.47
N ASP A 20 -8.56 0.25 -18.45
CA ASP A 20 -9.27 0.74 -19.64
C ASP A 20 -8.61 1.98 -20.23
N LEU A 21 -8.00 2.82 -19.37
CA LEU A 21 -7.17 3.97 -19.78
C LEU A 21 -5.75 3.56 -20.23
N GLY A 22 -5.42 2.26 -20.24
CA GLY A 22 -4.12 1.72 -20.61
C GLY A 22 -3.07 1.71 -19.50
N LEU A 23 -3.41 2.17 -18.29
CA LEU A 23 -2.51 2.21 -17.13
C LEU A 23 -2.57 0.90 -16.35
N LYS A 24 -1.78 -0.10 -16.78
CA LYS A 24 -1.71 -1.41 -16.10
C LYS A 24 -0.87 -1.35 -14.83
N VAL A 25 -1.48 -0.89 -13.74
CA VAL A 25 -0.84 -0.81 -12.43
C VAL A 25 -0.99 -2.10 -11.62
N GLY A 26 0.05 -2.46 -10.87
CA GLY A 26 -0.05 -3.43 -9.79
C GLY A 26 -0.69 -2.79 -8.55
N HIS A 27 -1.41 -3.58 -7.75
CA HIS A 27 -2.05 -3.09 -6.53
C HIS A 27 -1.80 -4.00 -5.34
N ALA A 28 -1.84 -3.42 -4.14
CA ALA A 28 -1.91 -4.16 -2.89
C ALA A 28 -2.57 -3.30 -1.80
N THR A 29 -3.56 -3.86 -1.13
CA THR A 29 -4.22 -3.23 0.04
C THR A 29 -3.86 -4.04 1.27
N ARG A 30 -3.17 -3.40 2.23
CA ARG A 30 -2.60 -4.06 3.41
C ARG A 30 -2.65 -3.13 4.60
N ASN A 31 -2.63 -3.69 5.81
CA ASN A 31 -2.38 -2.88 7.00
C ASN A 31 -0.88 -2.61 7.19
N ILE A 32 -0.54 -1.72 8.14
CA ILE A 32 0.85 -1.35 8.43
C ILE A 32 1.69 -2.58 8.81
N ASP A 33 1.19 -3.44 9.70
CA ASP A 33 1.94 -4.60 10.18
C ASP A 33 2.28 -5.59 9.04
N GLU A 34 1.36 -5.79 8.09
CA GLU A 34 1.58 -6.60 6.90
C GLU A 34 2.63 -5.96 5.98
N CYS A 35 2.57 -4.63 5.76
CA CYS A 35 3.57 -3.90 5.00
C CYS A 35 4.97 -4.05 5.59
N LEU A 36 5.12 -3.85 6.90
CA LEU A 36 6.40 -3.98 7.60
C LEU A 36 6.94 -5.41 7.55
N ARG A 37 6.10 -6.40 7.84
CA ARG A 37 6.48 -7.81 7.79
C ARG A 37 6.96 -8.21 6.39
N LEU A 38 6.23 -7.85 5.34
CA LEU A 38 6.57 -8.22 3.97
C LEU A 38 7.83 -7.49 3.47
N SER A 39 8.06 -6.26 3.90
CA SER A 39 9.28 -5.49 3.55
C SER A 39 10.57 -6.13 4.06
N ARG A 40 10.50 -6.99 5.08
CA ARG A 40 11.66 -7.74 5.56
C ARG A 40 12.10 -8.83 4.59
N THR A 41 11.15 -9.40 3.84
CA THR A 41 11.39 -10.55 2.96
C THR A 41 11.34 -10.22 1.48
N ASP A 42 10.74 -9.09 1.10
CA ASP A 42 10.58 -8.66 -0.29
C ASP A 42 11.16 -7.26 -0.49
N ILE A 43 12.24 -7.19 -1.28
CA ILE A 43 12.94 -5.95 -1.59
C ILE A 43 12.08 -4.99 -2.43
N THR A 44 11.16 -5.51 -3.26
CA THR A 44 10.25 -4.68 -4.07
C THR A 44 9.32 -3.90 -3.16
N ILE A 45 8.75 -4.57 -2.14
CA ILE A 45 7.88 -3.93 -1.16
C ILE A 45 8.68 -2.92 -0.32
N ARG A 46 9.91 -3.27 0.07
CA ARG A 46 10.77 -2.35 0.81
C ARG A 46 11.04 -1.07 0.03
N THR A 47 11.43 -1.17 -1.23
CA THR A 47 11.69 -0.01 -2.08
C THR A 47 10.41 0.79 -2.35
N LEU A 48 9.26 0.13 -2.53
CA LEU A 48 7.97 0.81 -2.67
C LEU A 48 7.62 1.69 -1.47
N ILE A 49 7.90 1.23 -0.24
CA ILE A 49 7.65 2.05 0.96
C ILE A 49 8.69 3.17 1.09
N LEU A 50 9.94 2.92 0.72
CA LEU A 50 11.00 3.93 0.73
C LEU A 50 10.68 5.11 -0.22
N GLU A 51 10.04 4.82 -1.36
CA GLU A 51 9.62 5.82 -2.34
C GLU A 51 8.16 6.27 -2.18
N ALA A 52 7.51 5.89 -1.07
CA ALA A 52 6.10 6.21 -0.85
C ALA A 52 5.88 7.73 -0.80
N ARG A 53 4.74 8.15 -1.34
CA ARG A 53 4.28 9.55 -1.32
C ARG A 53 2.85 9.58 -0.81
N PHE A 54 2.58 10.51 0.09
CA PHE A 54 1.21 10.76 0.52
C PHE A 54 0.38 11.30 -0.65
N LEU A 55 -0.75 10.65 -0.94
CA LEU A 55 -1.68 11.07 -1.97
C LEU A 55 -2.97 11.60 -1.37
N TRP A 56 -3.65 10.78 -0.57
CA TRP A 56 -4.92 11.11 0.07
C TRP A 56 -5.22 10.17 1.24
N GLY A 57 -6.07 10.61 2.16
CA GLY A 57 -6.58 9.81 3.28
C GLY A 57 -6.10 10.31 4.63
N GLU A 58 -5.94 9.39 5.58
CA GLU A 58 -5.51 9.72 6.93
C GLU A 58 -3.99 9.93 6.99
N GLN A 59 -3.58 11.20 7.14
CA GLN A 59 -2.16 11.57 7.23
C GLN A 59 -1.42 10.83 8.37
N LYS A 60 -2.08 10.65 9.52
CA LYS A 60 -1.49 9.95 10.67
C LYS A 60 -1.10 8.51 10.34
N LEU A 61 -1.90 7.81 9.53
CA LEU A 61 -1.64 6.43 9.12
C LEU A 61 -0.42 6.35 8.21
N TYR A 62 -0.27 7.33 7.31
CA TYR A 62 0.92 7.46 6.46
C TYR A 62 2.18 7.75 7.29
N ASP A 63 2.10 8.72 8.20
CA ASP A 63 3.22 9.09 9.07
C ASP A 63 3.64 7.90 9.96
N GLU A 64 2.67 7.16 10.51
CA GLU A 64 2.94 5.95 11.29
C GLU A 64 3.66 4.88 10.45
N LEU A 65 3.21 4.63 9.22
CA LEU A 65 3.84 3.66 8.33
C LEU A 65 5.32 4.02 8.10
N LEU A 66 5.61 5.28 7.78
CA LEU A 66 6.98 5.72 7.51
C LEU A 66 7.86 5.67 8.77
N GLN A 67 7.36 6.16 9.90
CA GLN A 67 8.10 6.13 11.17
C GLN A 67 8.43 4.70 11.61
N ARG A 68 7.45 3.79 11.53
CA ARG A 68 7.66 2.40 11.88
C ARG A 68 8.56 1.69 10.88
N PHE A 69 8.45 1.99 9.60
CA PHE A 69 9.32 1.42 8.58
C PHE A 69 10.79 1.80 8.80
N ASP A 70 11.07 3.08 9.05
CA ASP A 70 12.42 3.57 9.35
C ASP A 70 13.00 2.92 10.61
N ARG A 71 12.20 2.79 11.68
CA ARG A 71 12.66 2.19 12.94
C ARG A 71 12.83 0.67 12.88
N GLU A 72 11.96 -0.02 12.16
CA GLU A 72 11.83 -1.48 12.26
C GLU A 72 12.48 -2.23 11.11
N VAL A 73 12.65 -1.62 9.93
CA VAL A 73 13.09 -2.30 8.69
C VAL A 73 14.42 -1.78 8.14
N VAL A 74 14.67 -0.47 8.23
CA VAL A 74 15.94 0.17 7.84
C VAL A 74 16.98 -0.03 8.94
#